data_AF-A0A354JSR8-F1
#
_entry.id   AF-A0A354JSR8-F1
#
_cell.length_a   1.000
_cell.length_b   1.000
_cell.length_c   1.000
_cell.angle_alpha   90.00
_cell.angle_beta   90.00
_cell.angle_gamma   90.00
#
_symmetry.space_group_name_H-M   'P 1'
#
loop_
_entity.id
_entity.type
_entity.pdbx_description
1 polymer ?
#
loop_
_entity_poly.entity_id
_entity_poly.type
_entity_poly.pdbx_seq_one_letter_code
_entity_poly.pdbx_strand_id
1 'polypeptide(L)'
;LDKERVSLEIQYSTLNNLLRQKDSLLMATSMELSKKIAESKRLQLTIDRQLALISSSQNRLDSLNQRITLTQNVLNQKQNEIAEQEKIISEKESIIIKQQRRFFILLIALIGITLTLAFAFWAYNIKRKLNIKLEQQVQKRTNELNLSREHYQRLFEHSPVAMLELDLSLLLNYVNTHGNSLDLKEISEQNFPNDRLREGLKFIKVTNVNNAALQLLNFESKEDATANYVKTYSEESILTLVEIYKALIERRQFSEYEGVRMSKNGKKLFVIQKWIVLPGYSHNYSRVLLSMADITRLKEYENELTRHRDHLEEIVNERTKEIVQLNDQLKESNNELMIRTDELEQTIQMLEEAQKKLVQQEKMASLGMLTAGIAHEINNPINFISGSQQAMGPLLNELWEHLNLYREKALKYAPQSIAHELEPHTGNQVEELYSTMKLMLQNIETGIERTTGIIRSLKAFVQTDSKEYRAVSVPETVADVLTMLRGNYKDRIEVVQQYDPNLPKVKCYANQLHQVMMNLVANAIEAIPNKGKIEISTHYYSSSKSLVIKVKDSGIGIAPNIQGKIFDPFFTTKAEGKGTGLGLYITYNIIKSLNGDIEVNSSPGSGAEFTITLPVDEA
;
A
#
# COMPACT_ATOMS: atom_id res chain seq x y z
N LEU A 1 102.82 -61.72 134.41
CA LEU A 1 102.04 -61.87 135.66
C LEU A 1 101.65 -63.32 135.92
N ASP A 2 101.73 -64.22 134.94
CA ASP A 2 100.78 -65.32 135.05
C ASP A 2 101.04 -66.38 136.08
N LYS A 3 102.18 -66.43 136.79
CA LYS A 3 102.31 -67.49 137.80
C LYS A 3 102.77 -67.08 139.17
N GLU A 4 103.70 -66.15 139.31
CA GLU A 4 104.28 -65.92 140.64
C GLU A 4 103.86 -64.59 141.23
N ARG A 5 102.55 -64.55 141.37
CA ARG A 5 101.90 -63.94 142.50
C ARG A 5 100.84 -64.93 142.96
N VAL A 6 101.22 -66.16 143.33
CA VAL A 6 100.21 -67.13 143.73
C VAL A 6 100.60 -67.86 144.99
N SER A 7 101.59 -68.75 145.00
CA SER A 7 101.52 -69.82 146.01
C SER A 7 101.63 -69.37 147.45
N LEU A 8 102.63 -68.57 147.76
CA LEU A 8 102.98 -68.36 149.13
C LEU A 8 102.23 -67.19 149.70
N GLU A 9 101.85 -67.34 150.96
CA GLU A 9 101.67 -66.16 151.78
C GLU A 9 100.46 -65.29 151.44
N ILE A 10 99.66 -65.78 150.50
CA ILE A 10 98.42 -66.50 150.84
C ILE A 10 98.32 -66.91 152.33
N GLN A 11 99.24 -67.68 152.91
CA GLN A 11 99.19 -68.01 154.34
C GLN A 11 99.42 -66.82 155.29
N TYR A 12 100.28 -65.85 154.95
CA TYR A 12 100.52 -64.66 155.77
C TYR A 12 99.37 -63.65 155.65
N SER A 13 98.69 -63.64 154.50
CA SER A 13 97.35 -63.09 154.35
C SER A 13 96.33 -63.78 155.28
N THR A 14 96.51 -65.05 155.69
CA THR A 14 95.53 -65.76 156.54
C THR A 14 95.65 -65.35 158.02
N LEU A 15 96.86 -65.30 158.59
CA LEU A 15 97.03 -65.02 160.03
C LEU A 15 96.77 -63.53 160.38
N ASN A 16 97.26 -62.57 159.58
CA ASN A 16 97.02 -61.15 159.87
C ASN A 16 95.56 -60.71 159.53
N ASN A 17 94.83 -61.49 158.73
CA ASN A 17 93.36 -61.37 158.60
C ASN A 17 92.62 -61.81 159.88
N LEU A 18 93.11 -62.81 160.62
CA LEU A 18 92.51 -63.22 161.91
C LEU A 18 92.73 -62.16 163.00
N LEU A 19 93.88 -61.47 162.99
CA LEU A 19 94.15 -60.39 163.95
C LEU A 19 93.35 -59.10 163.62
N ARG A 20 93.18 -58.79 162.32
CA ARG A 20 92.13 -57.86 161.85
C ARG A 20 90.75 -58.26 162.36
N GLN A 21 90.38 -59.53 162.39
CA GLN A 21 89.05 -59.97 162.81
C GLN A 21 88.75 -59.64 164.28
N LYS A 22 89.72 -59.77 165.19
CA LYS A 22 89.51 -59.51 166.62
C LYS A 22 89.40 -58.00 166.93
N ASP A 23 90.31 -57.19 166.42
CA ASP A 23 90.27 -55.75 166.71
C ASP A 23 89.17 -55.03 165.94
N SER A 24 88.79 -55.55 164.76
CA SER A 24 87.55 -55.19 164.08
C SER A 24 86.31 -55.47 164.93
N LEU A 25 86.27 -56.56 165.72
CA LEU A 25 85.11 -56.93 166.55
C LEU A 25 84.97 -55.99 167.77
N LEU A 26 86.09 -55.52 168.32
CA LEU A 26 86.13 -54.53 169.41
C LEU A 26 85.83 -53.11 168.90
N MET A 27 86.31 -52.75 167.70
CA MET A 27 85.77 -51.61 166.95
C MET A 27 84.25 -51.71 166.80
N ALA A 28 83.68 -52.89 166.52
CA ALA A 28 82.24 -53.04 166.26
C ALA A 28 81.37 -52.83 167.52
N THR A 29 81.71 -53.44 168.65
CA THR A 29 80.88 -53.35 169.88
C THR A 29 80.99 -52.00 170.60
N SER A 30 82.18 -51.38 170.63
CA SER A 30 82.34 -50.05 171.23
C SER A 30 81.67 -48.95 170.41
N MET A 31 81.67 -49.07 169.08
CA MET A 31 81.04 -48.11 168.18
C MET A 31 79.51 -48.22 168.22
N GLU A 32 78.97 -49.41 168.49
CA GLU A 32 77.52 -49.64 168.61
C GLU A 32 76.90 -49.00 169.86
N LEU A 33 77.57 -49.05 171.02
CA LEU A 33 77.08 -48.41 172.25
C LEU A 33 77.07 -46.87 172.13
N SER A 34 78.11 -46.26 171.57
CA SER A 34 78.16 -44.81 171.36
C SER A 34 77.17 -44.34 170.29
N LYS A 35 76.85 -45.16 169.28
CA LYS A 35 75.82 -44.86 168.27
C LYS A 35 74.43 -44.69 168.92
N LYS A 36 74.07 -45.52 169.91
CA LYS A 36 72.81 -45.39 170.66
C LYS A 36 72.74 -44.14 171.56
N ILE A 37 73.87 -43.75 172.17
CA ILE A 37 73.97 -42.50 172.94
C ILE A 37 73.80 -41.27 172.02
N ALA A 38 74.38 -41.32 170.82
CA ALA A 38 74.20 -40.26 169.82
C ALA A 38 72.76 -40.15 169.32
N GLU A 39 72.02 -41.27 169.21
CA GLU A 39 70.59 -41.28 168.85
C GLU A 39 69.70 -40.60 169.90
N SER A 40 69.89 -40.90 171.19
CA SER A 40 69.09 -40.28 172.27
C SER A 40 69.28 -38.75 172.32
N LYS A 41 70.52 -38.26 172.17
CA LYS A 41 70.81 -36.82 172.09
C LYS A 41 70.19 -36.16 170.85
N ARG A 42 70.16 -36.85 169.72
CA ARG A 42 69.51 -36.35 168.48
C ARG A 42 68.01 -36.16 168.66
N LEU A 43 67.34 -37.04 169.41
CA LEU A 43 65.91 -36.94 169.65
C LEU A 43 65.55 -35.71 170.49
N GLN A 44 66.32 -35.45 171.56
CA GLN A 44 66.15 -34.26 172.41
C GLN A 44 66.27 -32.95 171.61
N LEU A 45 67.32 -32.85 170.77
CA LEU A 45 67.52 -31.74 169.83
C LEU A 45 66.36 -31.55 168.84
N THR A 46 65.63 -32.63 168.52
CA THR A 46 64.49 -32.57 167.59
C THR A 46 63.25 -32.00 168.29
N ILE A 47 63.03 -32.30 169.56
CA ILE A 47 61.91 -31.77 170.34
C ILE A 47 62.09 -30.27 170.62
N ASP A 48 63.29 -29.85 171.02
CA ASP A 48 63.57 -28.43 171.26
C ASP A 48 63.38 -27.59 169.99
N ARG A 49 63.73 -28.13 168.82
CA ARG A 49 63.43 -27.52 167.52
C ARG A 49 61.94 -27.35 167.25
N GLN A 50 61.12 -28.34 167.61
CA GLN A 50 59.68 -28.29 167.39
C GLN A 50 59.01 -27.21 168.26
N LEU A 51 59.41 -27.08 169.52
CA LEU A 51 58.89 -26.03 170.41
C LEU A 51 59.25 -24.62 169.93
N ALA A 52 60.48 -24.42 169.44
CA ALA A 52 60.90 -23.15 168.84
C ALA A 52 60.10 -22.78 167.57
N LEU A 53 59.76 -23.76 166.74
CA LEU A 53 58.93 -23.58 165.54
C LEU A 53 57.49 -23.14 165.87
N ILE A 54 56.91 -23.66 166.95
CA ILE A 54 55.55 -23.29 167.37
C ILE A 54 55.53 -21.84 167.85
N SER A 55 56.48 -21.42 168.68
CA SER A 55 56.61 -20.03 169.13
C SER A 55 56.82 -19.06 167.95
N SER A 56 57.65 -19.45 166.97
CA SER A 56 57.81 -18.71 165.71
C SER A 56 56.52 -18.60 164.90
N SER A 57 55.63 -19.58 164.98
CA SER A 57 54.39 -19.61 164.19
C SER A 57 53.31 -18.72 164.81
N GLN A 58 53.23 -18.65 166.14
CA GLN A 58 52.35 -17.69 166.84
C GLN A 58 52.70 -16.24 166.51
N ASN A 59 53.97 -15.86 166.58
CA ASN A 59 54.42 -14.50 166.22
C ASN A 59 54.11 -14.13 164.76
N ARG A 60 54.12 -15.10 163.84
CA ARG A 60 53.73 -14.88 162.43
C ARG A 60 52.23 -14.62 162.29
N LEU A 61 51.40 -15.28 163.09
CA LEU A 61 49.94 -15.15 163.01
C LEU A 61 49.49 -13.73 163.40
N ASP A 62 50.04 -13.19 164.49
CA ASP A 62 49.73 -11.83 164.95
C ASP A 62 50.16 -10.76 163.94
N SER A 63 51.34 -10.94 163.34
CA SER A 63 51.82 -10.09 162.24
C SER A 63 50.89 -10.13 161.02
N LEU A 64 50.35 -11.31 160.68
CA LEU A 64 49.44 -11.47 159.55
C LEU A 64 48.13 -10.72 159.78
N ASN A 65 47.58 -10.81 160.99
CA ASN A 65 46.36 -10.10 161.37
C ASN A 65 46.52 -8.58 161.25
N GLN A 66 47.66 -8.02 161.68
CA GLN A 66 47.94 -6.59 161.46
C GLN A 66 48.00 -6.21 159.96
N ARG A 67 48.57 -7.08 159.10
CA ARG A 67 48.62 -6.84 157.65
C ARG A 67 47.24 -6.88 157.00
N ILE A 68 46.35 -7.77 157.45
CA ILE A 68 44.98 -7.88 156.94
C ILE A 68 44.22 -6.57 157.18
N THR A 69 44.27 -6.05 158.41
CA THR A 69 43.61 -4.78 158.77
C THR A 69 44.14 -3.60 157.96
N LEU A 70 45.46 -3.51 157.76
CA LEU A 70 46.07 -2.49 156.89
C LEU A 70 45.60 -2.61 155.43
N THR A 71 45.50 -3.83 154.91
CA THR A 71 45.08 -4.09 153.54
C THR A 71 43.62 -3.70 153.32
N GLN A 72 42.75 -3.96 154.28
CA GLN A 72 41.33 -3.56 154.22
C GLN A 72 41.14 -2.04 154.17
N ASN A 73 41.93 -1.28 154.93
CA ASN A 73 41.89 0.18 154.87
C ASN A 73 42.33 0.73 153.49
N VAL A 74 43.39 0.16 152.91
CA VAL A 74 43.83 0.53 151.55
C VAL A 74 42.77 0.18 150.49
N LEU A 75 42.09 -0.96 150.64
CA LEU A 75 41.05 -1.39 149.71
C LEU A 75 39.85 -0.42 149.70
N ASN A 76 39.42 0.02 150.88
CA ASN A 76 38.33 1.00 151.01
C ASN A 76 38.70 2.35 150.39
N GLN A 77 39.95 2.80 150.56
CA GLN A 77 40.43 4.03 149.93
C GLN A 77 40.45 3.91 148.40
N LYS A 78 40.91 2.77 147.86
CA LYS A 78 40.90 2.47 146.41
C LYS A 78 39.48 2.45 145.83
N GLN A 79 38.50 1.91 146.56
CA GLN A 79 37.10 1.88 146.09
C GLN A 79 36.52 3.29 145.94
N ASN A 80 36.83 4.20 146.86
CA ASN A 80 36.38 5.60 146.75
C ASN A 80 37.02 6.33 145.55
N GLU A 81 38.32 6.10 145.29
CA GLU A 81 39.01 6.66 144.11
C GLU A 81 38.38 6.16 142.80
N ILE A 82 38.00 4.88 142.72
CA ILE A 82 37.36 4.29 141.54
C ILE A 82 35.99 4.93 141.29
N ALA A 83 35.16 5.11 142.33
CA ALA A 83 33.85 5.72 142.19
C ALA A 83 33.92 7.18 141.69
N GLU A 84 34.96 7.93 142.09
CA GLU A 84 35.20 9.28 141.60
C GLU A 84 35.65 9.30 140.13
N GLN A 85 36.49 8.34 139.72
CA GLN A 85 36.91 8.18 138.32
C GLN A 85 35.74 7.80 137.40
N GLU A 86 34.84 6.90 137.84
CA GLU A 86 33.66 6.51 137.04
C GLU A 86 32.75 7.72 136.73
N LYS A 87 32.60 8.64 137.69
CA LYS A 87 31.82 9.87 137.48
C LYS A 87 32.45 10.77 136.40
N ILE A 88 33.78 10.94 136.44
CA ILE A 88 34.51 11.74 135.45
C ILE A 88 34.44 11.10 134.06
N ILE A 89 34.52 9.77 133.97
CA ILE A 89 34.40 9.03 132.70
C ILE A 89 33.03 9.25 132.08
N SER A 90 31.95 9.11 132.88
CA SER A 90 30.57 9.31 132.40
C SER A 90 30.33 10.72 131.84
N GLU A 91 30.87 11.76 132.48
CA GLU A 91 30.77 13.13 131.97
C GLU A 91 31.52 13.31 130.64
N LYS A 92 32.71 12.71 130.50
CA LYS A 92 33.48 12.77 129.24
C LYS A 92 32.79 12.03 128.09
N GLU A 93 32.20 10.87 128.34
CA GLU A 93 31.47 10.11 127.32
C GLU A 93 30.28 10.91 126.77
N SER A 94 29.52 11.58 127.64
CA SER A 94 28.40 12.45 127.24
C SER A 94 28.83 13.59 126.30
N ILE A 95 30.00 14.19 126.56
CA ILE A 95 30.57 15.26 125.72
C ILE A 95 30.99 14.70 124.35
N ILE A 96 31.65 13.54 124.31
CA ILE A 96 32.11 12.90 123.08
C ILE A 96 30.92 12.54 122.18
N ILE A 97 29.87 11.94 122.73
CA ILE A 97 28.66 11.58 121.96
C ILE A 97 28.00 12.83 121.35
N LYS A 98 27.91 13.93 122.10
CA LYS A 98 27.39 15.21 121.57
C LYS A 98 28.24 15.78 120.44
N GLN A 99 29.58 15.69 120.53
CA GLN A 99 30.47 16.12 119.45
C GLN A 99 30.34 15.25 118.20
N GLN A 100 30.30 13.93 118.33
CA GLN A 100 30.13 13.01 117.20
C GLN A 100 28.81 13.25 116.45
N ARG A 101 27.70 13.47 117.19
CA ARG A 101 26.40 13.78 116.57
C ARG A 101 26.42 15.08 115.77
N ARG A 102 27.09 16.13 116.29
CA ARG A 102 27.27 17.39 115.54
C ARG A 102 28.13 17.21 114.29
N PHE A 103 29.21 16.44 114.39
CA PHE A 103 30.08 16.14 113.26
C PHE A 103 29.33 15.41 112.13
N PHE A 104 28.54 14.39 112.46
CA PHE A 104 27.76 13.63 111.47
C PHE A 104 26.72 14.48 110.74
N ILE A 105 26.01 15.37 111.45
CA ILE A 105 25.04 16.28 110.84
C ILE A 105 25.72 17.23 109.83
N LEU A 106 26.87 17.79 110.20
CA LEU A 106 27.65 18.66 109.31
C LEU A 106 28.17 17.92 108.09
N LEU A 107 28.62 16.66 108.25
CA LEU A 107 29.09 15.83 107.15
C LEU A 107 27.99 15.54 106.12
N ILE A 108 26.79 15.17 106.59
CA ILE A 108 25.63 14.90 105.71
C ILE A 108 25.22 16.16 104.95
N ALA A 109 25.20 17.32 105.62
CA ALA A 109 24.87 18.59 104.97
C ALA A 109 25.89 18.96 103.87
N LEU A 110 27.19 18.75 104.12
CA LEU A 110 28.24 19.00 103.13
C LEU A 110 28.10 18.09 101.89
N ILE A 111 27.86 16.79 102.10
CA ILE A 111 27.64 15.84 101.01
C ILE A 111 26.42 16.24 100.19
N GLY A 112 25.31 16.62 100.82
CA GLY A 112 24.09 17.07 100.12
C GLY A 112 24.33 18.28 99.22
N ILE A 113 25.07 19.28 99.70
CA ILE A 113 25.40 20.48 98.92
C ILE A 113 26.27 20.12 97.71
N THR A 114 27.30 19.29 97.90
CA THR A 114 28.20 18.89 96.81
C THR A 114 27.49 18.10 95.71
N LEU A 115 26.59 17.17 96.08
CA LEU A 115 25.79 16.41 95.11
C LEU A 115 24.85 17.32 94.30
N THR A 116 24.21 18.29 94.97
CA THR A 116 23.28 19.22 94.33
C THR A 116 24.00 20.11 93.32
N LEU A 117 25.19 20.62 93.66
CA LEU A 117 26.01 21.39 92.74
C LEU A 117 26.50 20.57 91.54
N ALA A 118 26.91 19.32 91.77
CA ALA A 118 27.32 18.41 90.70
C ALA A 118 26.18 18.12 89.72
N PHE A 119 24.97 17.88 90.24
CA PHE A 119 23.79 17.63 89.40
C PHE A 119 23.37 18.88 88.61
N ALA A 120 23.40 20.06 89.23
CA ALA A 120 23.13 21.32 88.55
C ALA A 120 24.13 21.58 87.40
N PHE A 121 25.41 21.31 87.62
CA PHE A 121 26.45 21.45 86.60
C PHE A 121 26.28 20.45 85.44
N TRP A 122 25.91 19.20 85.75
CA TRP A 122 25.61 18.17 84.73
C TRP A 122 24.39 18.56 83.87
N ALA A 123 23.29 18.97 84.50
CA ALA A 123 22.08 19.41 83.81
C ALA A 123 22.32 20.63 82.90
N TYR A 124 23.09 21.61 83.37
CA TYR A 124 23.48 22.78 82.59
C TYR A 124 24.27 22.39 81.32
N ASN A 125 25.25 21.48 81.45
CA ASN A 125 26.06 21.02 80.32
C ASN A 125 25.25 20.27 79.26
N ILE A 126 24.27 19.46 79.66
CA ILE A 126 23.37 18.77 78.71
C ILE A 126 22.51 19.78 77.96
N LYS A 127 21.86 20.71 78.68
CA LYS A 127 21.03 21.75 78.06
C LYS A 127 21.82 22.59 77.06
N ARG A 128 23.05 22.97 77.43
CA ARG A 128 23.97 23.72 76.54
C ARG A 128 24.29 22.94 75.26
N LYS A 129 24.64 21.65 75.36
CA LYS A 129 24.93 20.82 74.16
C LYS A 129 23.71 20.65 73.25
N LEU A 130 22.51 20.53 73.81
CA LEU A 130 21.29 20.38 73.02
C LEU A 130 20.95 21.65 72.24
N ASN A 131 21.03 22.82 72.89
CA ASN A 131 20.75 24.11 72.25
C ASN A 131 21.70 24.38 71.07
N ILE A 132 23.00 24.11 71.24
CA ILE A 132 23.99 24.31 70.16
C ILE A 132 23.66 23.42 68.95
N LYS A 133 23.27 22.16 69.15
CA LYS A 133 22.88 21.26 68.05
C LYS A 133 21.62 21.73 67.33
N LEU A 134 20.63 22.23 68.07
CA LEU A 134 19.38 22.73 67.52
C LEU A 134 19.63 24.00 66.67
N GLU A 135 20.41 24.94 67.19
CA GLU A 135 20.80 26.16 66.45
C GLU A 135 21.54 25.82 65.15
N GLN A 136 22.47 24.86 65.17
CA GLN A 136 23.16 24.39 63.96
C GLN A 136 22.22 23.78 62.92
N GLN A 137 21.22 22.98 63.34
CA GLN A 137 20.24 22.40 62.43
C GLN A 137 19.30 23.44 61.83
N VAL A 138 18.81 24.39 62.64
CA VAL A 138 17.98 25.51 62.17
C VAL A 138 18.77 26.33 61.14
N GLN A 139 20.01 26.71 61.46
CA GLN A 139 20.84 27.48 60.54
C GLN A 139 21.08 26.75 59.21
N LYS A 140 21.34 25.43 59.25
CA LYS A 140 21.54 24.63 58.03
C LYS A 140 20.28 24.62 57.15
N ARG A 141 19.11 24.34 57.72
CA ARG A 141 17.83 24.34 56.98
C ARG A 141 17.48 25.72 56.44
N THR A 142 17.71 26.77 57.22
CA THR A 142 17.48 28.15 56.78
C THR A 142 18.39 28.50 55.60
N ASN A 143 19.67 28.10 55.64
CA ASN A 143 20.58 28.31 54.52
C ASN A 143 20.17 27.52 53.27
N GLU A 144 19.78 26.25 53.41
CA GLU A 144 19.29 25.43 52.28
C GLU A 144 18.02 26.02 51.64
N LEU A 145 17.06 26.48 52.45
CA LEU A 145 15.86 27.16 51.97
C LEU A 145 16.18 28.48 51.26
N ASN A 146 17.10 29.28 51.81
CA ASN A 146 17.54 30.53 51.18
C ASN A 146 18.23 30.26 49.84
N LEU A 147 19.11 29.25 49.76
CA LEU A 147 19.79 28.87 48.52
C LEU A 147 18.79 28.38 47.46
N SER A 148 17.84 27.54 47.85
CA SER A 148 16.77 27.05 46.94
C SER A 148 15.88 28.20 46.47
N ARG A 149 15.56 29.16 47.35
CA ARG A 149 14.76 30.35 47.01
C ARG A 149 15.51 31.25 46.04
N GLU A 150 16.79 31.53 46.28
CA GLU A 150 17.63 32.28 45.36
C GLU A 150 17.74 31.59 44.00
N HIS A 151 17.91 30.27 43.99
CA HIS A 151 17.98 29.50 42.75
C HIS A 151 16.69 29.59 41.93
N TYR A 152 15.52 29.38 42.56
CA TYR A 152 14.23 29.56 41.91
C TYR A 152 14.04 30.98 41.39
N GLN A 153 14.41 32.00 42.20
CA GLN A 153 14.30 33.38 41.80
C GLN A 153 15.16 33.65 40.54
N ARG A 154 16.41 33.18 40.51
CA ARG A 154 17.26 33.31 39.31
C ARG A 154 16.67 32.60 38.09
N LEU A 155 16.17 31.38 38.24
CA LEU A 155 15.53 30.64 37.13
C LEU A 155 14.29 31.37 36.60
N PHE A 156 13.47 31.92 37.50
CA PHE A 156 12.30 32.72 37.14
C PHE A 156 12.71 34.00 36.40
N GLU A 157 13.63 34.80 36.98
CA GLU A 157 14.09 36.08 36.39
C GLU A 157 14.74 35.94 35.01
N HIS A 158 15.52 34.87 34.81
CA HIS A 158 16.30 34.66 33.59
C HIS A 158 15.65 33.67 32.60
N SER A 159 14.43 33.21 32.88
CA SER A 159 13.68 32.40 31.93
C SER A 159 13.43 33.18 30.63
N PRO A 160 13.67 32.57 29.45
CA PRO A 160 13.38 33.19 28.16
C PRO A 160 11.87 33.27 27.86
N VAL A 161 11.05 32.56 28.63
CA VAL A 161 9.58 32.59 28.51
C VAL A 161 9.03 33.64 29.47
N ALA A 162 8.11 34.48 28.99
CA ALA A 162 7.44 35.48 29.81
C ALA A 162 6.61 34.79 30.91
N MET A 163 6.89 35.09 32.17
CA MET A 163 6.23 34.50 33.33
C MET A 163 5.78 35.56 34.35
N LEU A 164 4.59 35.34 34.91
CA LEU A 164 3.99 36.16 35.96
C LEU A 164 3.48 35.26 37.09
N GLU A 165 3.72 35.65 38.34
CA GLU A 165 3.03 35.06 39.49
C GLU A 165 1.81 35.93 39.84
N LEU A 166 0.63 35.34 39.81
CA LEU A 166 -0.65 36.00 40.07
C LEU A 166 -1.27 35.51 41.37
N ASP A 167 -1.95 36.41 42.07
CA ASP A 167 -2.92 36.10 43.11
C ASP A 167 -4.31 36.27 42.52
N LEU A 168 -5.03 35.15 42.40
CA LEU A 168 -6.38 35.07 41.86
C LEU A 168 -7.41 34.78 42.94
N SER A 169 -7.05 34.85 44.23
CA SER A 169 -7.98 34.54 45.32
C SER A 169 -9.19 35.48 45.35
N LEU A 170 -8.97 36.77 45.06
CA LEU A 170 -10.04 37.75 44.93
C LEU A 170 -10.90 37.51 43.68
N LEU A 171 -10.29 37.16 42.55
CA LEU A 171 -11.02 36.81 41.34
C LEU A 171 -11.85 35.55 41.56
N LEU A 172 -11.30 34.54 42.23
CA LEU A 172 -12.01 33.31 42.59
C LEU A 172 -13.22 33.61 43.49
N ASN A 173 -13.08 34.52 44.47
CA ASN A 173 -14.21 34.96 45.29
C ASN A 173 -15.28 35.69 44.47
N TYR A 174 -14.87 36.58 43.55
CA TYR A 174 -15.77 37.26 42.63
C TYR A 174 -16.51 36.25 41.74
N VAL A 175 -15.80 35.26 41.18
CA VAL A 175 -16.36 34.18 40.37
C VAL A 175 -17.27 33.28 41.21
N ASN A 176 -16.95 32.93 42.47
CA ASN A 176 -17.86 32.10 43.28
C ASN A 176 -19.15 32.85 43.67
N THR A 177 -19.07 34.17 43.86
CA THR A 177 -20.21 35.00 44.26
C THR A 177 -21.12 35.37 43.09
N HIS A 178 -20.55 35.60 41.90
CA HIS A 178 -21.29 36.06 40.72
C HIS A 178 -21.32 35.05 39.57
N GLY A 179 -20.58 33.94 39.67
CA GLY A 179 -20.34 32.95 38.61
C GLY A 179 -21.35 31.80 38.53
N ASN A 180 -22.05 31.48 39.62
CA ASN A 180 -23.00 30.37 39.67
C ASN A 180 -24.32 30.61 38.92
N SER A 181 -24.57 31.83 38.44
CA SER A 181 -25.74 32.14 37.59
C SER A 181 -25.42 32.07 36.08
N LEU A 182 -24.22 31.61 35.70
CA LEU A 182 -23.79 31.59 34.30
C LEU A 182 -23.91 30.19 33.74
N ASP A 183 -24.87 30.00 32.84
CA ASP A 183 -24.96 28.77 32.06
C ASP A 183 -23.77 28.72 31.09
N LEU A 184 -22.76 27.93 31.45
CA LEU A 184 -21.51 27.79 30.70
C LEU A 184 -21.70 27.25 29.28
N LYS A 185 -22.90 26.73 28.95
CA LYS A 185 -23.28 26.22 27.63
C LYS A 185 -23.85 27.28 26.68
N GLU A 186 -24.34 28.42 27.16
CA GLU A 186 -24.85 29.52 26.31
C GLU A 186 -23.76 30.54 25.93
N ILE A 187 -22.51 30.30 26.33
CA ILE A 187 -21.36 31.17 26.07
C ILE A 187 -20.85 30.96 24.64
N SER A 188 -21.68 31.23 23.64
CA SER A 188 -21.28 31.38 22.25
C SER A 188 -21.50 32.82 21.81
N GLU A 189 -20.39 33.55 21.67
CA GLU A 189 -20.14 34.80 20.91
C GLU A 189 -21.12 35.99 20.96
N GLN A 190 -22.35 35.90 21.49
CA GLN A 190 -23.36 36.95 21.32
C GLN A 190 -24.08 37.43 22.59
N ASN A 191 -23.90 36.83 23.78
CA ASN A 191 -24.56 37.34 24.99
C ASN A 191 -23.78 37.10 26.30
N PHE A 192 -22.75 37.92 26.54
CA PHE A 192 -22.23 38.18 27.88
C PHE A 192 -22.25 39.69 28.15
N PRO A 193 -22.59 40.16 29.36
CA PRO A 193 -22.30 41.53 29.74
C PRO A 193 -20.78 41.67 29.86
N ASN A 194 -20.14 42.13 28.78
CA ASN A 194 -18.70 42.36 28.67
C ASN A 194 -18.15 43.14 29.90
N ASP A 195 -19.00 43.95 30.52
CA ASP A 195 -18.68 44.74 31.71
C ASP A 195 -18.35 43.90 32.95
N ARG A 196 -19.02 42.75 33.20
CA ARG A 196 -18.76 41.92 34.39
C ARG A 196 -17.46 41.12 34.27
N LEU A 197 -17.15 40.59 33.09
CA LEU A 197 -15.86 39.93 32.83
C LEU A 197 -14.70 40.92 32.93
N ARG A 198 -14.90 42.14 32.41
CA ARG A 198 -13.93 43.23 32.53
C ARG A 198 -13.77 43.71 33.97
N GLU A 199 -14.84 43.72 34.77
CA GLU A 199 -14.76 44.04 36.19
C GLU A 199 -13.88 43.05 36.96
N GLY A 200 -14.00 41.76 36.62
CA GLY A 200 -13.16 40.67 37.11
C GLY A 200 -11.65 40.95 37.06
N LEU A 201 -11.19 41.63 36.02
CA LEU A 201 -9.78 41.98 35.84
C LEU A 201 -9.19 42.74 37.01
N LYS A 202 -10.00 43.57 37.69
CA LYS A 202 -9.57 44.36 38.85
C LYS A 202 -9.14 43.48 40.03
N PHE A 203 -9.60 42.23 40.07
CA PHE A 203 -9.30 41.26 41.11
C PHE A 203 -8.10 40.36 40.78
N ILE A 204 -7.49 40.51 39.60
CA ILE A 204 -6.23 39.83 39.26
C ILE A 204 -5.08 40.68 39.77
N LYS A 205 -4.31 40.13 40.70
CA LYS A 205 -3.15 40.82 41.26
C LYS A 205 -1.87 40.16 40.78
N VAL A 206 -0.99 40.93 40.13
CA VAL A 206 0.37 40.47 39.86
C VAL A 206 1.20 40.58 41.15
N THR A 207 1.84 39.48 41.52
CA THR A 207 2.70 39.39 42.70
C THR A 207 4.19 39.38 42.34
N ASN A 208 4.53 38.84 41.16
CA ASN A 208 5.87 38.90 40.59
C ASN A 208 5.81 38.77 39.06
N VAL A 209 6.84 39.25 38.37
CA VAL A 209 6.99 39.20 36.90
C VAL A 209 8.47 39.05 36.56
N ASN A 210 8.81 38.27 35.55
CA ASN A 210 10.19 38.11 35.10
C ASN A 210 10.56 39.07 33.94
N ASN A 211 11.85 39.12 33.60
CA ASN A 211 12.36 40.04 32.57
C ASN A 211 11.75 39.79 31.19
N ALA A 212 11.53 38.53 30.81
CA ALA A 212 10.90 38.19 29.53
C ALA A 212 9.46 38.70 29.43
N ALA A 213 8.70 38.67 30.52
CA ALA A 213 7.34 39.23 30.56
C ALA A 213 7.32 40.76 30.53
N LEU A 214 8.29 41.43 31.19
CA LEU A 214 8.46 42.87 31.06
C LEU A 214 8.73 43.28 29.62
N GLN A 215 9.62 42.55 28.92
CA GLN A 215 9.93 42.82 27.51
C GLN A 215 8.75 42.52 26.58
N LEU A 216 8.10 41.36 26.73
CA LEU A 216 6.99 40.94 25.88
C LEU A 216 5.80 41.92 25.97
N LEU A 217 5.43 42.31 27.19
CA LEU A 217 4.29 43.20 27.45
C LEU A 217 4.69 44.69 27.50
N ASN A 218 5.98 44.99 27.29
CA ASN A 218 6.57 46.32 27.28
C ASN A 218 6.32 47.13 28.56
N PHE A 219 6.52 46.50 29.72
CA PHE A 219 6.53 47.15 31.02
C PHE A 219 7.92 47.66 31.36
N GLU A 220 8.00 48.83 31.99
CA GLU A 220 9.26 49.49 32.35
C GLU A 220 9.89 48.88 33.62
N SER A 221 9.07 48.38 34.53
CA SER A 221 9.51 47.75 35.79
C SER A 221 8.47 46.74 36.31
N LYS A 222 8.80 46.02 37.38
CA LYS A 222 7.87 45.08 38.03
C LYS A 222 6.70 45.80 38.69
N GLU A 223 6.93 46.98 39.23
CA GLU A 223 5.91 47.85 39.80
C GLU A 223 4.96 48.34 38.71
N ASP A 224 5.51 48.72 37.55
CA ASP A 224 4.73 49.10 36.37
C ASP A 224 3.85 47.96 35.87
N ALA A 225 4.40 46.73 35.79
CA ALA A 225 3.64 45.55 35.46
C ALA A 225 2.49 45.31 36.45
N THR A 226 2.73 45.49 37.75
CA THR A 226 1.70 45.30 38.78
C THR A 226 0.57 46.33 38.67
N ALA A 227 0.89 47.58 38.34
CA ALA A 227 -0.09 48.65 38.20
C ALA A 227 -0.87 48.58 36.88
N ASN A 228 -0.23 48.12 35.80
CA ASN A 228 -0.75 48.23 34.43
C ASN A 228 -1.09 46.88 33.78
N TYR A 229 -0.95 45.75 34.48
CA TYR A 229 -1.28 44.42 33.95
C TYR A 229 -2.67 44.34 33.31
N VAL A 230 -3.68 44.93 33.94
CA VAL A 230 -5.07 44.94 33.44
C VAL A 230 -5.19 45.64 32.08
N LYS A 231 -4.33 46.64 31.78
CA LYS A 231 -4.32 47.35 30.49
C LYS A 231 -3.84 46.48 29.33
N THR A 232 -3.28 45.30 29.61
CA THR A 232 -2.88 44.34 28.57
C THR A 232 -4.04 43.52 28.01
N TYR A 233 -5.25 43.71 28.55
CA TYR A 233 -6.47 43.12 28.02
C TYR A 233 -7.16 44.16 27.14
N SER A 234 -7.48 43.79 25.91
CA SER A 234 -8.32 44.58 25.00
C SER A 234 -9.72 43.99 24.90
N GLU A 235 -10.56 44.60 24.06
CA GLU A 235 -11.87 44.03 23.73
C GLU A 235 -11.73 42.63 23.10
N GLU A 236 -10.68 42.40 22.32
CA GLU A 236 -10.41 41.09 21.72
C GLU A 236 -9.93 40.05 22.73
N SER A 237 -9.53 40.47 23.95
CA SER A 237 -9.13 39.56 25.03
C SER A 237 -10.33 38.91 25.75
N ILE A 238 -11.57 39.18 25.35
CA ILE A 238 -12.77 38.63 26.02
C ILE A 238 -12.76 37.10 26.02
N LEU A 239 -12.39 36.45 24.92
CA LEU A 239 -12.32 34.99 24.86
C LEU A 239 -11.31 34.41 25.85
N THR A 240 -10.18 35.09 26.02
CA THR A 240 -9.17 34.75 27.04
C THR A 240 -9.75 34.84 28.45
N LEU A 241 -10.60 35.83 28.72
CA LEU A 241 -11.25 35.99 30.02
C LEU A 241 -12.26 34.90 30.30
N VAL A 242 -13.02 34.49 29.28
CA VAL A 242 -13.95 33.37 29.38
C VAL A 242 -13.23 32.09 29.79
N GLU A 243 -12.07 31.80 29.19
CA GLU A 243 -11.29 30.61 29.55
C GLU A 243 -10.71 30.67 30.97
N ILE A 244 -10.28 31.85 31.44
CA ILE A 244 -9.86 32.07 32.83
C ILE A 244 -11.03 31.75 33.79
N TYR A 245 -12.22 32.28 33.50
CA TYR A 245 -13.41 32.09 34.34
C TYR A 245 -13.85 30.63 34.37
N LYS A 246 -13.94 29.97 33.21
CA LYS A 246 -14.24 28.53 33.11
C LYS A 246 -13.28 27.71 33.97
N ALA A 247 -11.98 27.99 33.85
CA ALA A 247 -10.97 27.25 34.59
C ALA A 247 -11.05 27.46 36.11
N LEU A 248 -11.49 28.63 36.59
CA LEU A 248 -11.78 28.86 38.02
C LEU A 248 -13.05 28.15 38.49
N ILE A 249 -14.12 28.19 37.71
CA ILE A 249 -15.40 27.53 38.03
C ILE A 249 -15.20 26.02 38.13
N GLU A 250 -14.49 25.45 37.16
CA GLU A 250 -14.17 24.01 37.11
C GLU A 250 -13.03 23.60 38.07
N ARG A 251 -12.46 24.55 38.82
CA ARG A 251 -11.35 24.30 39.76
C ARG A 251 -10.14 23.60 39.11
N ARG A 252 -9.83 23.98 37.86
CA ARG A 252 -8.65 23.46 37.15
C ARG A 252 -7.38 23.97 37.81
N GLN A 253 -6.40 23.09 38.03
CA GLN A 253 -5.07 23.45 38.53
C GLN A 253 -4.09 23.83 37.41
N PHE A 254 -4.45 23.49 36.16
CA PHE A 254 -3.71 23.79 34.95
C PHE A 254 -4.70 24.15 33.83
N SER A 255 -4.34 25.12 32.99
CA SER A 255 -5.03 25.38 31.72
C SER A 255 -4.10 26.03 30.71
N GLU A 256 -4.44 25.82 29.45
CA GLU A 256 -3.72 26.33 28.30
C GLU A 256 -4.74 26.80 27.26
N TYR A 257 -4.56 28.01 26.76
CA TYR A 257 -5.42 28.57 25.71
C TYR A 257 -4.70 29.67 24.94
N GLU A 258 -5.11 29.87 23.70
CA GLU A 258 -4.71 31.02 22.88
C GLU A 258 -5.52 32.24 23.29
N GLY A 259 -4.90 33.41 23.18
CA GLY A 259 -5.55 34.66 23.53
C GLY A 259 -4.89 35.87 22.89
N VAL A 260 -5.63 36.97 22.86
CA VAL A 260 -5.11 38.26 22.41
C VAL A 260 -4.69 39.07 23.63
N ARG A 261 -3.50 39.65 23.57
CA ARG A 261 -2.96 40.61 24.54
C ARG A 261 -2.63 41.91 23.82
N MET A 262 -2.64 43.00 24.57
CA MET A 262 -2.01 44.24 24.18
C MET A 262 -0.78 44.43 25.05
N SER A 263 0.36 44.79 24.46
CA SER A 263 1.45 45.34 25.25
C SER A 263 1.05 46.74 25.77
N LYS A 264 1.76 47.25 26.78
CA LYS A 264 1.50 48.58 27.38
C LYS A 264 1.49 49.72 26.34
N ASN A 265 2.28 49.61 25.27
CA ASN A 265 2.37 50.64 24.22
C ASN A 265 1.28 50.53 23.14
N GLY A 266 0.36 49.57 23.25
CA GLY A 266 -0.70 49.36 22.27
C GLY A 266 -0.34 48.42 21.12
N LYS A 267 0.80 47.71 21.14
CA LYS A 267 1.05 46.61 20.19
C LYS A 267 0.17 45.40 20.52
N LYS A 268 -0.60 44.94 19.54
CA LYS A 268 -1.37 43.69 19.61
C LYS A 268 -0.46 42.47 19.56
N LEU A 269 -0.73 41.49 20.41
CA LEU A 269 0.02 40.25 20.53
C LEU A 269 -0.96 39.08 20.55
N PHE A 270 -0.71 38.06 19.73
CA PHE A 270 -1.32 36.76 19.93
C PHE A 270 -0.42 35.96 20.85
N VAL A 271 -0.99 35.37 21.90
CA VAL A 271 -0.22 34.62 22.89
C VAL A 271 -0.85 33.27 23.20
N ILE A 272 0.00 32.27 23.42
CA ILE A 272 -0.39 31.05 24.14
C ILE A 272 -0.14 31.30 25.62
N GLN A 273 -1.17 31.12 26.42
CA GLN A 273 -1.13 31.33 27.86
C GLN A 273 -1.31 30.00 28.57
N LYS A 274 -0.37 29.69 29.46
CA LYS A 274 -0.44 28.50 30.30
C LYS A 274 -0.33 28.92 31.75
N TRP A 275 -1.30 28.55 32.55
CA TRP A 275 -1.29 28.84 33.99
C TRP A 275 -1.28 27.55 34.82
N ILE A 276 -0.53 27.57 35.92
CA ILE A 276 -0.40 26.46 36.86
C ILE A 276 -0.57 27.02 38.27
N VAL A 277 -1.45 26.41 39.08
CA VAL A 277 -1.55 26.76 40.50
C VAL A 277 -0.38 26.13 41.25
N LEU A 278 0.37 26.93 42.02
CA LEU A 278 1.53 26.40 42.74
C LEU A 278 1.10 25.40 43.84
N PRO A 279 1.90 24.34 44.11
CA PRO A 279 1.58 23.35 45.14
C PRO A 279 1.28 24.00 46.50
N GLY A 280 0.19 23.57 47.15
CA GLY A 280 -0.28 24.13 48.43
C GLY A 280 -1.27 25.29 48.30
N TYR A 281 -1.50 25.82 47.09
CA TYR A 281 -2.40 26.96 46.84
C TYR A 281 -3.64 26.61 46.01
N SER A 282 -3.91 25.33 45.75
CA SER A 282 -5.05 24.87 44.92
C SER A 282 -6.42 25.23 45.51
N HIS A 283 -6.52 25.44 46.82
CA HIS A 283 -7.80 25.74 47.48
C HIS A 283 -8.23 27.21 47.29
N ASN A 284 -7.29 28.14 47.15
CA ASN A 284 -7.56 29.58 47.12
C ASN A 284 -6.99 30.32 45.90
N TYR A 285 -6.15 29.67 45.08
CA TYR A 285 -5.53 30.28 43.90
C TYR A 285 -4.73 31.54 44.23
N SER A 286 -4.19 31.66 45.45
CA SER A 286 -3.44 32.86 45.84
C SER A 286 -2.02 32.92 45.26
N ARG A 287 -1.55 31.83 44.65
CA ARG A 287 -0.31 31.79 43.85
C ARG A 287 -0.48 30.94 42.60
N VAL A 288 -0.56 31.60 41.46
CA VAL A 288 -0.70 31.00 40.13
C VAL A 288 0.42 31.49 39.25
N LEU A 289 1.19 30.58 38.68
CA LEU A 289 2.23 30.90 37.70
C LEU A 289 1.62 30.90 36.30
N LEU A 290 1.63 32.05 35.64
CA LEU A 290 1.19 32.23 34.26
C LEU A 290 2.41 32.42 33.36
N SER A 291 2.58 31.54 32.38
CA SER A 291 3.53 31.72 31.29
C SER A 291 2.83 32.17 30.01
N MET A 292 3.47 33.05 29.25
CA MET A 292 3.00 33.55 27.96
C MET A 292 4.07 33.35 26.88
N ALA A 293 3.66 32.88 25.72
CA ALA A 293 4.50 32.79 24.52
C ALA A 293 3.89 33.61 23.39
N ASP A 294 4.67 34.47 22.75
CA ASP A 294 4.24 35.24 21.57
C ASP A 294 4.11 34.34 20.35
N ILE A 295 2.91 34.29 19.77
CA ILE A 295 2.58 33.56 18.54
C ILE A 295 2.04 34.49 17.45
N THR A 296 2.25 35.82 17.59
CA THR A 296 1.78 36.81 16.61
C THR A 296 2.21 36.49 15.19
N ARG A 297 3.51 36.23 14.99
CA ARG A 297 4.06 35.90 13.66
C ARG A 297 3.48 34.60 13.10
N LEU A 298 3.20 33.62 13.95
CA LEU A 298 2.55 32.38 13.54
C LEU A 298 1.11 32.64 13.06
N LYS A 299 0.34 33.47 13.78
CA LYS A 299 -1.01 33.86 13.38
C LYS A 299 -1.03 34.72 12.12
N GLU A 300 -0.05 35.60 11.93
CA GLU A 300 0.12 36.36 10.69
C GLU A 300 0.34 35.43 9.49
N TYR A 301 1.23 34.44 9.61
CA TYR A 301 1.46 33.44 8.57
C TYR A 301 0.24 32.54 8.32
N GLU A 302 -0.48 32.14 9.36
CA GLU A 302 -1.71 31.37 9.21
C GLU A 302 -2.77 32.14 8.40
N ASN A 303 -2.93 33.43 8.68
CA ASN A 303 -3.84 34.31 7.94
C ASN A 303 -3.39 34.53 6.49
N GLU A 304 -2.09 34.76 6.26
CA GLU A 304 -1.51 34.91 4.92
C GLU A 304 -1.68 33.63 4.09
N LEU A 305 -1.41 32.48 4.68
CA LEU A 305 -1.58 31.18 4.04
C LEU A 305 -3.04 30.90 3.70
N THR A 306 -3.97 31.28 4.59
CA THR A 306 -5.41 31.17 4.34
C THR A 306 -5.82 32.02 3.15
N ARG A 307 -5.36 33.28 3.07
CA ARG A 307 -5.63 34.16 1.91
C ARG A 307 -5.05 33.60 0.61
N HIS A 308 -3.83 33.07 0.66
CA HIS A 308 -3.22 32.45 -0.52
C HIS A 308 -3.97 31.19 -0.96
N ARG A 309 -4.40 30.34 -0.01
CA ARG A 309 -5.22 29.16 -0.30
C ARG A 309 -6.53 29.57 -0.97
N ASP A 310 -7.25 30.51 -0.39
CA ASP A 310 -8.56 30.94 -0.91
C ASP A 310 -8.40 31.56 -2.32
N HIS A 311 -7.35 32.35 -2.54
CA HIS A 311 -7.03 32.88 -3.87
C HIS A 311 -6.64 31.80 -4.89
N LEU A 312 -5.89 30.77 -4.47
CA LEU A 312 -5.56 29.63 -5.33
C LEU A 312 -6.80 28.81 -5.67
N GLU A 313 -7.72 28.60 -4.73
CA GLU A 313 -9.00 27.94 -4.98
C GLU A 313 -9.85 28.72 -6.00
N GLU A 314 -9.86 30.05 -5.93
CA GLU A 314 -10.50 30.91 -6.93
C GLU A 314 -9.90 30.71 -8.33
N ILE A 315 -8.56 30.80 -8.45
CA ILE A 315 -7.86 30.58 -9.73
C ILE A 315 -8.13 29.16 -10.26
N VAL A 316 -8.08 28.14 -9.41
CA VAL A 316 -8.34 26.75 -9.82
C VAL A 316 -9.78 26.63 -10.34
N ASN A 317 -10.75 27.24 -9.68
CA ASN A 317 -12.14 27.23 -10.14
C ASN A 317 -12.31 27.94 -11.48
N GLU A 318 -11.69 29.10 -11.69
CA GLU A 318 -11.70 29.82 -12.97
C GLU A 318 -11.07 28.99 -14.09
N ARG A 319 -9.86 28.44 -13.85
CA ARG A 319 -9.16 27.58 -14.81
C ARG A 319 -9.92 26.30 -15.12
N THR A 320 -10.58 25.71 -14.12
CA THR A 320 -11.41 24.51 -14.33
C THR A 320 -12.59 24.83 -15.25
N LYS A 321 -13.25 25.99 -15.08
CA LYS A 321 -14.32 26.43 -15.98
C LYS A 321 -13.80 26.66 -17.41
N GLU A 322 -12.65 27.31 -17.56
CA GLU A 322 -12.01 27.53 -18.87
C GLU A 322 -11.66 26.22 -19.58
N ILE A 323 -11.09 25.25 -18.86
CA ILE A 323 -10.76 23.92 -19.40
C ILE A 323 -12.02 23.18 -19.85
N VAL A 324 -13.10 23.21 -19.05
CA VAL A 324 -14.37 22.57 -19.43
C VAL A 324 -14.93 23.17 -20.71
N GLN A 325 -14.95 24.50 -20.82
CA GLN A 325 -15.40 25.19 -22.04
C GLN A 325 -14.54 24.84 -23.27
N LEU A 326 -13.22 24.84 -23.13
CA LEU A 326 -12.30 24.46 -24.21
C LEU A 326 -12.48 23.00 -24.62
N ASN A 327 -12.73 22.10 -23.66
CA ASN A 327 -12.93 20.68 -23.95
C ASN A 327 -14.26 20.45 -24.69
N ASP A 328 -15.32 21.18 -24.33
CA ASP A 328 -16.60 21.14 -25.05
C ASP A 328 -16.44 21.65 -26.49
N GLN A 329 -15.73 22.77 -26.70
CA GLN A 329 -15.40 23.27 -28.04
C GLN A 329 -14.56 22.27 -28.85
N LEU A 330 -13.56 21.65 -28.23
CA LEU A 330 -12.73 20.64 -28.89
C LEU A 330 -13.56 19.42 -29.31
N LYS A 331 -14.52 19.02 -28.47
CA LYS A 331 -15.42 17.91 -28.77
C LYS A 331 -16.36 18.24 -29.94
N GLU A 332 -16.90 19.46 -29.99
CA GLU A 332 -17.69 19.92 -31.14
C GLU A 332 -16.87 19.94 -32.42
N SER A 333 -15.65 20.49 -32.39
CA SER A 333 -14.76 20.53 -33.55
C SER A 333 -14.35 19.13 -34.03
N ASN A 334 -14.08 18.20 -33.11
CA ASN A 334 -13.79 16.80 -33.47
C ASN A 334 -15.00 16.10 -34.12
N ASN A 335 -16.22 16.37 -33.63
CA ASN A 335 -17.42 15.83 -34.25
C ASN A 335 -17.62 16.40 -35.67
N GLU A 336 -17.40 17.70 -35.88
CA GLU A 336 -17.47 18.30 -37.22
C GLU A 336 -16.41 17.69 -38.15
N LEU A 337 -15.17 17.54 -37.67
CA LEU A 337 -14.09 16.90 -38.44
C LEU A 337 -14.44 15.45 -38.82
N MET A 338 -15.06 14.69 -37.93
CA MET A 338 -15.49 13.33 -38.20
C MET A 338 -16.55 13.30 -39.31
N ILE A 339 -17.56 14.19 -39.26
CA ILE A 339 -18.57 14.31 -40.31
C ILE A 339 -17.92 14.66 -41.66
N ARG A 340 -17.03 15.67 -41.68
CA ARG A 340 -16.33 16.06 -42.91
C ARG A 340 -15.45 14.96 -43.48
N THR A 341 -14.84 14.15 -42.62
CA THR A 341 -14.01 13.02 -43.05
C THR A 341 -14.87 11.96 -43.74
N ASP A 342 -16.04 11.64 -43.19
CA ASP A 342 -16.99 10.69 -43.81
C ASP A 342 -17.54 11.22 -45.15
N GLU A 343 -17.90 12.51 -45.21
CA GLU A 343 -18.32 13.18 -46.46
C GLU A 343 -17.22 13.14 -47.54
N LEU A 344 -15.96 13.34 -47.14
CA LEU A 344 -14.81 13.26 -48.05
C LEU A 344 -14.59 11.83 -48.56
N GLU A 345 -14.67 10.82 -47.69
CA GLU A 345 -14.55 9.41 -48.09
C GLU A 345 -15.64 9.02 -49.09
N GLN A 346 -16.89 9.40 -48.84
CA GLN A 346 -18.00 9.17 -49.77
C GLN A 346 -17.77 9.88 -51.12
N THR A 347 -17.30 11.13 -51.08
CA THR A 347 -17.00 11.91 -52.30
C THR A 347 -15.88 11.24 -53.11
N ILE A 348 -14.83 10.74 -52.46
CA ILE A 348 -13.73 10.02 -53.12
C ILE A 348 -14.25 8.75 -53.79
N GLN A 349 -15.07 7.95 -53.10
CA GLN A 349 -15.66 6.74 -53.67
C GLN A 349 -16.52 7.05 -54.91
N MET A 350 -17.39 8.07 -54.81
CA MET A 350 -18.19 8.51 -55.96
C MET A 350 -17.32 8.96 -57.13
N LEU A 351 -16.21 9.66 -56.85
CA LEU A 351 -15.29 10.14 -57.88
C LEU A 351 -14.57 8.96 -58.57
N GLU A 352 -14.12 7.96 -57.83
CA GLU A 352 -13.49 6.76 -58.38
C GLU A 352 -14.46 5.97 -59.29
N GLU A 353 -15.72 5.81 -58.88
CA GLU A 353 -16.73 5.16 -59.70
C GLU A 353 -17.04 5.94 -60.97
N ALA A 354 -17.17 7.27 -60.86
CA ALA A 354 -17.38 8.15 -62.01
C ALA A 354 -16.20 8.07 -62.98
N GLN A 355 -14.96 8.08 -62.48
CA GLN A 355 -13.76 7.95 -63.29
C GLN A 355 -13.71 6.58 -64.00
N LYS A 356 -14.01 5.48 -63.31
CA LYS A 356 -14.09 4.14 -63.94
C LYS A 356 -15.12 4.11 -65.07
N LYS A 357 -16.29 4.71 -64.87
CA LYS A 357 -17.34 4.82 -65.90
C LYS A 357 -16.86 5.65 -67.09
N LEU A 358 -16.21 6.79 -66.87
CA LEU A 358 -15.68 7.64 -67.95
C LEU A 358 -14.61 6.92 -68.78
N VAL A 359 -13.66 6.26 -68.13
CA VAL A 359 -12.63 5.47 -68.83
C VAL A 359 -13.26 4.35 -69.66
N GLN A 360 -14.28 3.67 -69.13
CA GLN A 360 -15.02 2.64 -69.87
C GLN A 360 -15.75 3.24 -71.08
N GLN A 361 -16.40 4.39 -70.92
CA GLN A 361 -17.10 5.09 -72.01
C GLN A 361 -16.13 5.56 -73.10
N GLU A 362 -14.98 6.11 -72.73
CA GLU A 362 -13.95 6.55 -73.69
C GLU A 362 -13.39 5.36 -74.48
N LYS A 363 -13.11 4.23 -73.81
CA LYS A 363 -12.69 2.99 -74.48
C LYS A 363 -13.74 2.50 -75.47
N MET A 364 -15.03 2.54 -75.10
CA MET A 364 -16.12 2.12 -75.99
C MET A 364 -16.30 3.07 -77.17
N ALA A 365 -16.18 4.39 -76.97
CA ALA A 365 -16.25 5.37 -78.04
C ALA A 365 -15.09 5.23 -79.03
N SER A 366 -13.86 5.05 -78.53
CA SER A 366 -12.67 4.80 -79.35
C SER A 366 -12.79 3.51 -80.14
N LEU A 367 -13.22 2.42 -79.48
CA LEU A 367 -13.47 1.13 -80.13
C LEU A 367 -14.56 1.25 -81.19
N GLY A 368 -15.62 2.02 -80.94
CA GLY A 368 -16.71 2.23 -81.88
C GLY A 368 -16.29 2.98 -83.14
N MET A 369 -15.50 4.04 -82.98
CA MET A 369 -14.98 4.84 -84.10
C MET A 369 -14.02 4.02 -84.97
N LEU A 370 -13.10 3.28 -84.35
CA LEU A 370 -12.17 2.38 -85.06
C LEU A 370 -12.90 1.24 -85.76
N THR A 371 -13.87 0.62 -85.09
CA THR A 371 -14.66 -0.49 -85.65
C THR A 371 -15.45 -0.07 -86.86
N ALA A 372 -16.07 1.12 -86.86
CA ALA A 372 -16.83 1.61 -88.00
C ALA A 372 -15.95 1.86 -89.24
N GLY A 373 -14.75 2.43 -89.04
CA GLY A 373 -13.76 2.64 -90.09
C GLY A 373 -13.20 1.32 -90.63
N ILE A 374 -12.73 0.44 -89.74
CA ILE A 374 -12.18 -0.87 -90.09
C ILE A 374 -13.23 -1.74 -90.79
N ALA A 375 -14.49 -1.73 -90.33
CA ALA A 375 -15.57 -2.46 -90.98
C ALA A 375 -15.78 -2.01 -92.43
N HIS A 376 -15.71 -0.70 -92.69
CA HIS A 376 -15.82 -0.16 -94.04
C HIS A 376 -14.61 -0.55 -94.90
N GLU A 377 -13.41 -0.44 -94.36
CA GLU A 377 -12.17 -0.76 -95.07
C GLU A 377 -11.98 -2.26 -95.35
N ILE A 378 -12.51 -3.15 -94.51
CA ILE A 378 -12.48 -4.60 -94.75
C ILE A 378 -13.65 -5.05 -95.65
N ASN A 379 -14.83 -4.45 -95.55
CA ASN A 379 -15.95 -4.79 -96.44
C ASN A 379 -15.62 -4.51 -97.91
N ASN A 380 -14.86 -3.46 -98.19
CA ASN A 380 -14.45 -3.10 -99.55
C ASN A 380 -13.70 -4.23 -100.28
N PRO A 381 -12.55 -4.75 -99.80
CA PRO A 381 -11.85 -5.86 -100.42
C PRO A 381 -12.68 -7.14 -100.43
N ILE A 382 -13.45 -7.43 -99.38
CA ILE A 382 -14.33 -8.60 -99.35
C ILE A 382 -15.36 -8.56 -100.48
N ASN A 383 -15.99 -7.41 -100.72
CA ASN A 383 -16.95 -7.25 -101.80
C ASN A 383 -16.29 -7.46 -103.17
N PHE A 384 -15.06 -6.99 -103.37
CA PHE A 384 -14.31 -7.23 -104.60
C PHE A 384 -13.98 -8.72 -104.79
N ILE A 385 -13.51 -9.40 -103.74
CA ILE A 385 -13.19 -10.84 -103.81
C ILE A 385 -14.46 -11.66 -104.03
N SER A 386 -15.56 -11.31 -103.35
CA SER A 386 -16.87 -11.97 -103.48
C SER A 386 -17.43 -11.85 -104.89
N GLY A 387 -17.48 -10.64 -105.44
CA GLY A 387 -17.93 -10.44 -106.82
C GLY A 387 -17.05 -11.18 -107.84
N SER A 388 -15.73 -11.22 -107.62
CA SER A 388 -14.81 -11.97 -108.48
C SER A 388 -15.03 -13.48 -108.39
N GLN A 389 -15.21 -14.01 -107.17
CA GLN A 389 -15.46 -15.43 -106.92
C GLN A 389 -16.79 -15.88 -107.55
N GLN A 390 -17.84 -15.07 -107.40
CA GLN A 390 -19.16 -15.36 -107.96
C GLN A 390 -19.15 -15.36 -109.49
N ALA A 391 -18.30 -14.55 -110.13
CA ALA A 391 -18.11 -14.54 -111.58
C ALA A 391 -17.24 -15.71 -112.09
N MET A 392 -16.21 -16.13 -111.33
CA MET A 392 -15.30 -17.21 -111.74
C MET A 392 -15.98 -18.59 -111.77
N GLY A 393 -16.95 -18.85 -110.91
CA GLY A 393 -17.68 -20.14 -110.89
C GLY A 393 -18.35 -20.49 -112.23
N PRO A 394 -19.23 -19.62 -112.78
CA PRO A 394 -19.83 -19.80 -114.09
C PRO A 394 -18.82 -19.92 -115.23
N LEU A 395 -17.78 -19.06 -115.25
CA LEU A 395 -16.74 -19.10 -116.28
C LEU A 395 -15.96 -20.42 -116.26
N LEU A 396 -15.64 -20.93 -115.07
CA LEU A 396 -14.96 -22.21 -114.90
C LEU A 396 -15.85 -23.37 -115.36
N ASN A 397 -17.16 -23.32 -115.07
CA ASN A 397 -18.12 -24.30 -115.56
C ASN A 397 -18.23 -24.27 -117.09
N GLU A 398 -18.33 -23.08 -117.69
CA GLU A 398 -18.40 -22.91 -119.14
C GLU A 398 -17.13 -23.42 -119.83
N LEU A 399 -15.95 -23.13 -119.28
CA LEU A 399 -14.67 -23.65 -119.78
C LEU A 399 -14.64 -25.18 -119.71
N TRP A 400 -15.09 -25.77 -118.60
CA TRP A 400 -15.17 -27.22 -118.41
C TRP A 400 -16.12 -27.89 -119.40
N GLU A 401 -17.28 -27.30 -119.67
CA GLU A 401 -18.22 -27.78 -120.68
C GLU A 401 -17.62 -27.76 -122.08
N HIS A 402 -16.95 -26.66 -122.46
CA HIS A 402 -16.28 -26.56 -123.76
C HIS A 402 -15.14 -27.58 -123.89
N LEU A 403 -14.29 -27.72 -122.86
CA LEU A 403 -13.19 -28.69 -122.86
C LEU A 403 -13.72 -30.13 -123.00
N ASN A 404 -14.81 -30.47 -122.30
CA ASN A 404 -15.43 -31.79 -122.44
C ASN A 404 -16.07 -32.01 -123.81
N LEU A 405 -16.71 -31.01 -124.38
CA LEU A 405 -17.29 -31.08 -125.73
C LEU A 405 -16.20 -31.30 -126.79
N TYR A 406 -15.07 -30.59 -126.69
CA TYR A 406 -13.93 -30.80 -127.59
C TYR A 406 -13.27 -32.15 -127.36
N ARG A 407 -13.16 -32.61 -126.11
CA ARG A 407 -12.68 -33.96 -125.77
C ARG A 407 -13.55 -35.04 -126.43
N GLU A 408 -14.87 -34.93 -126.30
CA GLU A 408 -15.82 -35.87 -126.88
C GLU A 408 -15.75 -35.89 -128.41
N LYS A 409 -15.68 -34.71 -129.06
CA LYS A 409 -15.49 -34.61 -130.51
C LYS A 409 -14.14 -35.17 -130.97
N ALA A 410 -13.06 -34.90 -130.25
CA ALA A 410 -11.73 -35.44 -130.56
C ALA A 410 -11.73 -36.97 -130.48
N LEU A 411 -12.29 -37.55 -129.42
CA LEU A 411 -12.44 -39.01 -129.28
C LEU A 411 -13.29 -39.64 -130.39
N LYS A 412 -14.29 -38.92 -130.92
CA LYS A 412 -15.20 -39.41 -131.96
C LYS A 412 -14.60 -39.42 -133.38
N TYR A 413 -13.69 -38.49 -133.70
CA TYR A 413 -13.16 -38.29 -135.07
C TYR A 413 -11.65 -38.55 -135.20
N ALA A 414 -10.93 -38.86 -134.11
CA ALA A 414 -9.49 -39.12 -134.16
C ALA A 414 -9.15 -40.49 -134.80
N PRO A 415 -8.04 -40.58 -135.56
CA PRO A 415 -7.44 -41.86 -135.96
C PRO A 415 -7.12 -42.73 -134.72
N GLN A 416 -7.23 -44.06 -134.83
CA GLN A 416 -6.98 -45.01 -133.73
C GLN A 416 -5.61 -44.84 -133.05
N SER A 417 -4.60 -44.28 -133.73
CA SER A 417 -3.28 -43.98 -133.16
C SER A 417 -3.27 -42.82 -132.16
N ILE A 418 -4.21 -41.87 -132.24
CA ILE A 418 -4.33 -40.72 -131.33
C ILE A 418 -5.39 -40.97 -130.25
N ALA A 419 -6.40 -41.79 -130.55
CA ALA A 419 -7.43 -42.18 -129.59
C ALA A 419 -6.83 -42.85 -128.33
N HIS A 420 -5.72 -43.58 -128.45
CA HIS A 420 -5.05 -44.24 -127.33
C HIS A 420 -4.26 -43.27 -126.41
N GLU A 421 -3.81 -42.11 -126.92
CA GLU A 421 -3.22 -41.03 -126.10
C GLU A 421 -4.29 -40.15 -125.42
N LEU A 422 -5.50 -40.10 -125.97
CA LEU A 422 -6.67 -39.41 -125.43
C LEU A 422 -7.53 -40.30 -124.51
N GLU A 423 -7.27 -41.61 -124.47
CA GLU A 423 -7.85 -42.56 -123.53
C GLU A 423 -7.36 -42.29 -122.08
N PRO A 424 -8.06 -42.77 -121.04
CA PRO A 424 -8.21 -42.10 -119.74
C PRO A 424 -6.99 -42.14 -118.80
N HIS A 425 -5.75 -42.07 -119.30
CA HIS A 425 -4.57 -41.82 -118.49
C HIS A 425 -4.29 -40.32 -118.26
N THR A 426 -4.78 -39.43 -119.13
CA THR A 426 -4.69 -37.96 -118.99
C THR A 426 -5.99 -37.28 -118.54
N GLY A 427 -7.14 -37.97 -118.66
CA GLY A 427 -8.45 -37.47 -118.23
C GLY A 427 -8.57 -37.20 -116.71
N ASN A 428 -7.90 -38.01 -115.89
CA ASN A 428 -7.95 -37.85 -114.44
C ASN A 428 -7.29 -36.55 -113.95
N GLN A 429 -6.21 -36.08 -114.59
CA GLN A 429 -5.51 -34.88 -114.13
C GLN A 429 -6.32 -33.59 -114.38
N VAL A 430 -6.98 -33.50 -115.54
CA VAL A 430 -7.76 -32.30 -115.91
C VAL A 430 -9.06 -32.22 -115.10
N GLU A 431 -9.69 -33.37 -114.80
CA GLU A 431 -10.84 -33.46 -113.91
C GLU A 431 -10.48 -33.18 -112.45
N GLU A 432 -9.33 -33.70 -111.99
CA GLU A 432 -8.76 -33.38 -110.67
C GLU A 432 -8.45 -31.88 -110.55
N LEU A 433 -7.85 -31.25 -111.57
CA LEU A 433 -7.61 -29.80 -111.64
C LEU A 433 -8.92 -29.01 -111.54
N TYR A 434 -9.94 -29.37 -112.31
CA TYR A 434 -11.25 -28.70 -112.26
C TYR A 434 -11.91 -28.84 -110.88
N SER A 435 -11.91 -30.04 -110.32
CA SER A 435 -12.46 -30.31 -108.98
C SER A 435 -11.70 -29.52 -107.89
N THR A 436 -10.37 -29.42 -108.01
CA THR A 436 -9.51 -28.65 -107.11
C THR A 436 -9.80 -27.15 -107.23
N MET A 437 -9.93 -26.62 -108.45
CA MET A 437 -10.30 -25.21 -108.67
C MET A 437 -11.68 -24.89 -108.10
N LYS A 438 -12.65 -25.80 -108.25
CA LYS A 438 -13.97 -25.66 -107.60
C LYS A 438 -13.88 -25.65 -106.08
N LEU A 439 -13.11 -26.56 -105.50
CA LEU A 439 -12.91 -26.62 -104.06
C LEU A 439 -12.24 -25.32 -103.54
N MET A 440 -11.27 -24.77 -104.26
CA MET A 440 -10.64 -23.49 -103.91
C MET A 440 -11.64 -22.33 -103.94
N LEU A 441 -12.51 -22.27 -104.96
CA LEU A 441 -13.57 -21.25 -105.04
C LEU A 441 -14.57 -21.36 -103.89
N GLN A 442 -14.93 -22.57 -103.48
CA GLN A 442 -15.80 -22.82 -102.31
C GLN A 442 -15.12 -22.44 -100.98
N ASN A 443 -13.81 -22.69 -100.86
CA ASN A 443 -13.05 -22.28 -99.68
C ASN A 443 -12.97 -20.74 -99.56
N ILE A 444 -12.80 -20.04 -100.70
CA ILE A 444 -12.82 -18.57 -100.74
C ILE A 444 -14.19 -18.04 -100.33
N GLU A 445 -15.28 -18.63 -100.84
CA GLU A 445 -16.66 -18.28 -100.46
C GLU A 445 -16.89 -18.42 -98.94
N THR A 446 -16.49 -19.57 -98.39
CA THR A 446 -16.59 -19.83 -96.94
C THR A 446 -15.79 -18.79 -96.12
N GLY A 447 -14.60 -18.41 -96.60
CA GLY A 447 -13.77 -17.38 -95.95
C GLY A 447 -14.41 -15.99 -95.99
N ILE A 448 -15.05 -15.63 -97.10
CA ILE A 448 -15.78 -14.37 -97.29
C ILE A 448 -16.98 -14.30 -96.35
N GLU A 449 -17.81 -15.35 -96.29
CA GLU A 449 -18.96 -15.42 -95.40
C GLU A 449 -18.55 -15.28 -93.94
N ARG A 450 -17.49 -15.98 -93.52
CA ARG A 450 -16.97 -15.90 -92.16
C ARG A 450 -16.52 -14.49 -91.81
N THR A 451 -15.74 -13.86 -92.69
CA THR A 451 -15.17 -12.54 -92.41
C THR A 451 -16.28 -11.47 -92.39
N THR A 452 -17.26 -11.57 -93.29
CA THR A 452 -18.45 -10.73 -93.29
C THR A 452 -19.28 -10.91 -92.01
N GLY A 453 -19.41 -12.15 -91.52
CA GLY A 453 -20.07 -12.47 -90.26
C GLY A 453 -19.39 -11.80 -89.06
N ILE A 454 -18.06 -11.87 -88.98
CA ILE A 454 -17.27 -11.22 -87.92
C ILE A 454 -17.49 -9.71 -87.93
N ILE A 455 -17.41 -9.07 -89.11
CA ILE A 455 -17.62 -7.62 -89.25
C ILE A 455 -19.04 -7.23 -88.85
N ARG A 456 -20.06 -8.03 -89.23
CA ARG A 456 -21.46 -7.78 -88.86
C ARG A 456 -21.66 -7.87 -87.34
N SER A 457 -21.09 -8.88 -86.68
CA SER A 457 -21.14 -9.00 -85.21
C SER A 457 -20.42 -7.85 -84.51
N LEU A 458 -19.26 -7.43 -85.02
CA LEU A 458 -18.49 -6.30 -84.48
C LEU A 458 -19.25 -4.98 -84.64
N LYS A 459 -19.89 -4.76 -85.79
CA LYS A 459 -20.72 -3.58 -86.06
C LYS A 459 -21.98 -3.55 -85.20
N ALA A 460 -22.62 -4.71 -84.99
CA ALA A 460 -23.79 -4.84 -84.11
C ALA A 460 -23.45 -4.51 -82.65
N PHE A 461 -22.28 -4.94 -82.15
CA PHE A 461 -21.79 -4.59 -80.82
C PHE A 461 -21.65 -3.07 -80.62
N VAL A 462 -21.13 -2.38 -81.64
CA VAL A 462 -20.89 -0.93 -81.61
C VAL A 462 -22.15 -0.10 -81.88
N GLN A 463 -23.13 -0.61 -82.64
CA GLN A 463 -24.36 0.12 -83.00
C GLN A 463 -25.53 -0.10 -82.04
N THR A 464 -25.30 -0.62 -80.83
CA THR A 464 -26.36 -0.87 -79.83
C THR A 464 -26.85 0.42 -79.13
N ASP A 465 -27.21 1.43 -79.91
CA ASP A 465 -27.86 2.68 -79.47
C ASP A 465 -29.24 2.85 -80.16
N SER A 466 -30.00 1.76 -80.34
CA SER A 466 -31.41 1.88 -80.75
C SER A 466 -32.26 2.29 -79.53
N LYS A 467 -32.51 3.59 -79.37
CA LYS A 467 -32.93 4.29 -78.14
C LYS A 467 -34.26 3.92 -77.44
N GLU A 468 -34.92 2.79 -77.71
CA GLU A 468 -36.18 2.45 -76.99
C GLU A 468 -36.28 1.00 -76.52
N TYR A 469 -36.48 0.83 -75.21
CA TYR A 469 -36.86 -0.42 -74.57
C TYR A 469 -38.29 -0.81 -75.00
N ARG A 470 -38.48 -2.07 -75.41
CA ARG A 470 -39.80 -2.65 -75.69
C ARG A 470 -40.07 -3.83 -74.77
N ALA A 471 -41.34 -4.09 -74.50
CA ALA A 471 -41.78 -5.31 -73.83
C ALA A 471 -41.78 -6.46 -74.85
N VAL A 472 -40.77 -7.33 -74.80
CA VAL A 472 -40.52 -8.40 -75.76
C VAL A 472 -41.03 -9.74 -75.21
N SER A 473 -41.74 -10.50 -76.06
CA SER A 473 -42.25 -11.83 -75.74
C SER A 473 -41.20 -12.90 -76.05
N VAL A 474 -40.83 -13.71 -75.04
CA VAL A 474 -39.90 -14.84 -75.24
C VAL A 474 -40.47 -15.87 -76.22
N PRO A 475 -41.73 -16.34 -76.09
CA PRO A 475 -42.29 -17.32 -77.03
C PRO A 475 -42.29 -16.84 -78.49
N GLU A 476 -42.65 -15.58 -78.73
CA GLU A 476 -42.61 -14.98 -80.08
C GLU A 476 -41.17 -14.96 -80.63
N THR A 477 -40.22 -14.53 -79.81
CA THR A 477 -38.80 -14.48 -80.19
C THR A 477 -38.25 -15.86 -80.54
N VAL A 478 -38.60 -16.89 -79.75
CA VAL A 478 -38.19 -18.28 -80.01
C VAL A 478 -38.82 -18.80 -81.30
N ALA A 479 -40.10 -18.53 -81.53
CA ALA A 479 -40.79 -18.94 -82.75
C ALA A 479 -40.16 -18.34 -84.01
N ASP A 480 -39.77 -17.06 -83.97
CA ASP A 480 -39.09 -16.38 -85.07
C ASP A 480 -37.72 -17.01 -85.37
N VAL A 481 -36.91 -17.23 -84.33
CA VAL A 481 -35.58 -17.86 -84.45
C VAL A 481 -35.67 -19.28 -85.00
N LEU A 482 -36.62 -20.08 -84.51
CA LEU A 482 -36.85 -21.44 -85.02
C LEU A 482 -37.30 -21.41 -86.49
N THR A 483 -38.12 -20.44 -86.88
CA THR A 483 -38.52 -20.28 -88.28
C THR A 483 -37.33 -19.98 -89.19
N MET A 484 -36.43 -19.08 -88.76
CA MET A 484 -35.21 -18.74 -89.49
C MET A 484 -34.24 -19.91 -89.64
N LEU A 485 -34.09 -20.73 -88.58
CA LEU A 485 -33.15 -21.86 -88.55
C LEU A 485 -33.76 -23.17 -89.06
N ARG A 486 -35.01 -23.16 -89.53
CA ARG A 486 -35.76 -24.36 -89.93
C ARG A 486 -35.01 -25.24 -90.91
N GLY A 487 -34.32 -24.66 -91.90
CA GLY A 487 -33.54 -25.39 -92.89
C GLY A 487 -32.42 -26.26 -92.28
N ASN A 488 -31.89 -25.87 -91.12
CA ASN A 488 -30.73 -26.51 -90.49
C ASN A 488 -31.12 -27.68 -89.57
N TYR A 489 -32.41 -27.83 -89.24
CA TYR A 489 -32.87 -28.83 -88.26
C TYR A 489 -34.09 -29.67 -88.67
N LYS A 490 -34.92 -29.26 -89.65
CA LYS A 490 -36.26 -29.82 -89.97
C LYS A 490 -36.35 -31.35 -90.06
N ASP A 491 -35.34 -32.03 -90.60
CA ASP A 491 -35.36 -33.49 -90.80
C ASP A 491 -34.37 -34.24 -89.89
N ARG A 492 -33.74 -33.50 -88.97
CA ARG A 492 -32.61 -33.97 -88.18
C ARG A 492 -32.84 -33.86 -86.68
N ILE A 493 -33.42 -32.76 -86.19
CA ILE A 493 -33.55 -32.50 -84.76
C ILE A 493 -35.02 -32.27 -84.41
N GLU A 494 -35.50 -32.96 -83.39
CA GLU A 494 -36.80 -32.71 -82.77
C GLU A 494 -36.72 -31.49 -81.84
N VAL A 495 -37.59 -30.50 -82.02
CA VAL A 495 -37.64 -29.31 -81.17
C VAL A 495 -38.88 -29.37 -80.29
N VAL A 496 -38.69 -29.43 -78.97
CA VAL A 496 -39.77 -29.44 -77.98
C VAL A 496 -39.79 -28.10 -77.24
N GLN A 497 -40.97 -27.48 -77.18
CA GLN A 497 -41.18 -26.18 -76.56
C GLN A 497 -42.14 -26.31 -75.38
N GLN A 498 -41.76 -25.79 -74.22
CA GLN A 498 -42.57 -25.81 -73.00
C GLN A 498 -42.59 -24.42 -72.34
N TYR A 499 -43.70 -23.72 -72.48
CA TYR A 499 -43.86 -22.37 -71.95
C TYR A 499 -44.81 -22.36 -70.76
N ASP A 500 -44.41 -21.68 -69.68
CA ASP A 500 -45.29 -21.36 -68.56
C ASP A 500 -46.50 -20.51 -69.05
N PRO A 501 -47.75 -20.80 -68.66
CA PRO A 501 -48.91 -20.04 -69.13
C PRO A 501 -48.90 -18.55 -68.80
N ASN A 502 -48.22 -18.14 -67.72
CA ASN A 502 -48.23 -16.76 -67.21
C ASN A 502 -46.85 -16.08 -67.35
N LEU A 503 -46.30 -16.05 -68.56
CA LEU A 503 -44.98 -15.45 -68.82
C LEU A 503 -45.04 -13.92 -68.91
N PRO A 504 -44.28 -13.19 -68.08
CA PRO A 504 -44.10 -11.75 -68.26
C PRO A 504 -43.24 -11.44 -69.49
N LYS A 505 -43.45 -10.25 -70.07
CA LYS A 505 -42.61 -9.74 -71.17
C LYS A 505 -41.32 -9.15 -70.62
N VAL A 506 -40.21 -9.35 -71.32
CA VAL A 506 -38.90 -8.82 -70.93
C VAL A 506 -38.73 -7.42 -71.51
N LYS A 507 -38.44 -6.42 -70.66
CA LYS A 507 -38.17 -5.05 -71.09
C LYS A 507 -36.72 -4.92 -71.59
N CYS A 508 -36.52 -5.01 -72.90
CA CYS A 508 -35.19 -4.97 -73.53
C CYS A 508 -35.25 -4.32 -74.92
N TYR A 509 -34.10 -4.11 -75.57
CA TYR A 509 -34.09 -3.78 -76.99
C TYR A 509 -34.50 -5.01 -77.80
N ALA A 510 -35.39 -4.85 -78.78
CA ALA A 510 -36.01 -5.96 -79.51
C ALA A 510 -35.00 -6.95 -80.15
N ASN A 511 -33.81 -6.45 -80.53
CA ASN A 511 -32.74 -7.25 -81.11
C ASN A 511 -31.93 -8.05 -80.08
N GLN A 512 -31.91 -7.67 -78.80
CA GLN A 512 -31.07 -8.27 -77.78
C GLN A 512 -31.49 -9.72 -77.48
N LEU A 513 -32.76 -9.91 -77.12
CA LEU A 513 -33.28 -11.25 -76.81
C LEU A 513 -33.27 -12.15 -78.06
N HIS A 514 -33.56 -11.59 -79.23
CA HIS A 514 -33.46 -12.30 -80.50
C HIS A 514 -32.03 -12.80 -80.76
N GLN A 515 -31.01 -11.96 -80.53
CA GLN A 515 -29.62 -12.35 -80.69
C GLN A 515 -29.18 -13.43 -79.69
N VAL A 516 -29.61 -13.33 -78.44
CA VAL A 516 -29.37 -14.35 -77.40
C VAL A 516 -29.93 -15.70 -77.83
N MET A 517 -31.22 -15.72 -78.22
CA MET A 517 -31.88 -16.96 -78.64
C MET A 517 -31.28 -17.52 -79.93
N MET A 518 -30.98 -16.67 -80.90
CA MET A 518 -30.32 -17.07 -82.16
C MET A 518 -28.98 -17.75 -81.89
N ASN A 519 -28.14 -17.19 -81.02
CA ASN A 519 -26.84 -17.75 -80.68
C ASN A 519 -26.96 -19.10 -79.96
N LEU A 520 -27.87 -19.21 -78.98
CA LEU A 520 -28.03 -20.44 -78.20
C LEU A 520 -28.64 -21.58 -79.04
N VAL A 521 -29.67 -21.29 -79.84
CA VAL A 521 -30.31 -22.28 -80.71
C VAL A 521 -29.38 -22.71 -81.83
N ALA A 522 -28.62 -21.79 -82.45
CA ALA A 522 -27.63 -22.15 -83.45
C ALA A 522 -26.53 -23.06 -82.85
N ASN A 523 -26.01 -22.74 -81.67
CA ASN A 523 -25.03 -23.58 -80.97
C ASN A 523 -25.59 -24.97 -80.65
N ALA A 524 -26.85 -25.06 -80.22
CA ALA A 524 -27.54 -26.32 -79.95
C ALA A 524 -27.68 -27.19 -81.22
N ILE A 525 -28.07 -26.58 -82.35
CA ILE A 525 -28.19 -27.28 -83.65
C ILE A 525 -26.84 -27.81 -84.11
N GLU A 526 -25.78 -27.02 -83.97
CA GLU A 526 -24.42 -27.40 -84.38
C GLU A 526 -23.80 -28.47 -83.47
N ALA A 527 -24.14 -28.49 -82.18
CA ALA A 527 -23.62 -29.46 -81.22
C ALA A 527 -24.17 -30.88 -81.46
N ILE A 528 -25.29 -31.01 -82.15
CA ILE A 528 -25.90 -32.29 -82.52
C ILE A 528 -25.34 -32.67 -83.90
N PRO A 529 -24.61 -33.79 -84.08
CA PRO A 529 -24.08 -34.18 -85.39
C PRO A 529 -25.12 -34.89 -86.29
N ASN A 530 -25.93 -35.77 -85.71
CA ASN A 530 -26.93 -36.58 -86.43
C ASN A 530 -28.34 -36.26 -85.91
N LYS A 531 -29.16 -37.27 -85.61
CA LYS A 531 -30.47 -37.09 -84.97
C LYS A 531 -30.33 -36.73 -83.50
N GLY A 532 -31.17 -35.82 -83.04
CA GLY A 532 -31.18 -35.39 -81.65
C GLY A 532 -32.41 -34.57 -81.30
N LYS A 533 -32.37 -33.93 -80.13
CA LYS A 533 -33.46 -33.16 -79.56
C LYS A 533 -32.94 -31.84 -79.00
N ILE A 534 -33.72 -30.77 -79.21
CA ILE A 534 -33.55 -29.48 -78.53
C ILE A 534 -34.82 -29.22 -77.72
N GLU A 535 -34.65 -28.94 -76.43
CA GLU A 535 -35.73 -28.59 -75.51
C GLU A 535 -35.58 -27.15 -75.07
N ILE A 536 -36.60 -26.34 -75.34
CA ILE A 536 -36.67 -24.95 -74.90
C ILE A 536 -37.81 -24.85 -73.90
N SER A 537 -37.48 -24.51 -72.65
CA SER A 537 -38.48 -24.35 -71.60
C SER A 537 -38.36 -23.02 -70.90
N THR A 538 -39.48 -22.43 -70.50
CA THR A 538 -39.48 -21.21 -69.69
C THR A 538 -40.29 -21.40 -68.42
N HIS A 539 -39.87 -20.74 -67.34
CA HIS A 539 -40.57 -20.77 -66.06
C HIS A 539 -40.52 -19.40 -65.38
N TYR A 540 -41.64 -18.94 -64.84
CA TYR A 540 -41.71 -17.66 -64.13
C TYR A 540 -41.84 -17.89 -62.62
N TYR A 541 -40.85 -17.42 -61.85
CA TYR A 541 -40.89 -17.42 -60.40
C TYR A 541 -41.45 -16.09 -59.89
N SER A 542 -42.74 -16.08 -59.53
CA SER A 542 -43.41 -14.88 -59.00
C SER A 542 -42.82 -14.38 -57.69
N SER A 543 -42.34 -15.26 -56.81
CA SER A 543 -41.73 -14.91 -55.52
C SER A 543 -40.43 -14.12 -55.66
N SER A 544 -39.65 -14.38 -56.71
CA SER A 544 -38.37 -13.72 -56.98
C SER A 544 -38.41 -12.78 -58.18
N LYS A 545 -39.59 -12.56 -58.79
CA LYS A 545 -39.76 -11.76 -60.01
C LYS A 545 -38.73 -12.10 -61.09
N SER A 546 -38.52 -13.39 -61.30
CA SER A 546 -37.46 -13.91 -62.16
C SER A 546 -38.02 -14.82 -63.24
N LEU A 547 -37.68 -14.53 -64.49
CA LEU A 547 -37.97 -15.36 -65.64
C LEU A 547 -36.76 -16.25 -65.94
N VAL A 548 -36.97 -17.56 -65.95
CA VAL A 548 -35.94 -18.54 -66.32
C VAL A 548 -36.23 -19.09 -67.71
N ILE A 549 -35.22 -19.05 -68.58
CA ILE A 549 -35.25 -19.62 -69.94
C ILE A 549 -34.17 -20.70 -70.01
N LYS A 550 -34.55 -21.92 -70.38
CA LYS A 550 -33.62 -23.03 -70.56
C LYS A 550 -33.59 -23.46 -72.01
N VAL A 551 -32.38 -23.62 -72.54
CA VAL A 551 -32.14 -24.20 -73.86
C VAL A 551 -31.23 -25.41 -73.67
N LYS A 552 -31.79 -26.60 -73.87
CA LYS A 552 -31.11 -27.87 -73.71
C LYS A 552 -30.98 -28.60 -75.04
N ASP A 553 -29.78 -29.07 -75.36
CA ASP A 553 -29.52 -29.92 -76.52
C ASP A 553 -29.15 -31.35 -76.09
N SER A 554 -29.26 -32.29 -77.03
CA SER A 554 -28.79 -33.68 -76.89
C SER A 554 -27.48 -33.92 -77.66
N GLY A 555 -26.64 -32.90 -77.79
CA GLY A 555 -25.41 -32.91 -78.58
C GLY A 555 -24.21 -33.53 -77.86
N ILE A 556 -23.02 -33.23 -78.38
CA ILE A 556 -21.75 -33.77 -77.87
C ILE A 556 -21.36 -33.28 -76.46
N GLY A 557 -22.04 -32.23 -75.95
CA GLY A 557 -21.74 -31.64 -74.65
C GLY A 557 -20.43 -30.87 -74.59
N ILE A 558 -20.15 -30.28 -73.42
CA ILE A 558 -19.02 -29.38 -73.15
C ILE A 558 -18.20 -29.94 -72.00
N ALA A 559 -16.89 -30.11 -72.22
CA ALA A 559 -16.00 -30.64 -71.20
C ALA A 559 -15.87 -29.67 -69.99
N PRO A 560 -15.85 -30.17 -68.73
CA PRO A 560 -15.86 -29.31 -67.54
C PRO A 560 -14.71 -28.30 -67.48
N ASN A 561 -13.54 -28.65 -68.03
CA ASN A 561 -12.35 -27.81 -68.06
C ASN A 561 -12.46 -26.56 -68.96
N ILE A 562 -13.43 -26.53 -69.87
CA ILE A 562 -13.63 -25.39 -70.78
C ILE A 562 -14.91 -24.60 -70.49
N GLN A 563 -15.82 -25.08 -69.64
CA GLN A 563 -17.10 -24.42 -69.34
C GLN A 563 -16.93 -22.99 -68.79
N GLY A 564 -15.89 -22.73 -68.00
CA GLY A 564 -15.59 -21.37 -67.53
C GLY A 564 -15.05 -20.42 -68.61
N LYS A 565 -14.55 -20.95 -69.74
CA LYS A 565 -13.94 -20.19 -70.84
C LYS A 565 -14.85 -20.00 -72.03
N ILE A 566 -15.98 -20.70 -72.12
CA ILE A 566 -16.88 -20.62 -73.28
C ILE A 566 -17.50 -19.23 -73.47
N PHE A 567 -17.51 -18.42 -72.40
CA PHE A 567 -17.97 -17.04 -72.43
C PHE A 567 -16.84 -16.06 -72.72
N ASP A 568 -15.58 -16.48 -72.81
CA ASP A 568 -14.46 -15.60 -73.16
C ASP A 568 -14.55 -15.22 -74.64
N PRO A 569 -14.20 -13.97 -75.00
CA PRO A 569 -14.21 -13.53 -76.38
C PRO A 569 -13.24 -14.37 -77.22
N PHE A 570 -13.67 -14.77 -78.42
CA PHE A 570 -12.92 -15.57 -79.40
C PHE A 570 -12.64 -17.03 -79.02
N PHE A 571 -13.13 -17.51 -77.88
CA PHE A 571 -12.99 -18.91 -77.51
C PHE A 571 -13.90 -19.81 -78.36
N THR A 572 -13.33 -20.82 -79.03
CA THR A 572 -14.11 -21.81 -79.78
C THR A 572 -13.44 -23.18 -79.78
N THR A 573 -14.24 -24.24 -79.68
CA THR A 573 -13.81 -25.64 -79.84
C THR A 573 -14.00 -26.17 -81.27
N LYS A 574 -14.56 -25.34 -82.15
CA LYS A 574 -14.77 -25.68 -83.56
C LYS A 574 -13.45 -25.57 -84.30
N ALA A 575 -13.25 -26.39 -85.34
CA ALA A 575 -12.08 -26.33 -86.19
C ALA A 575 -11.83 -24.91 -86.72
N GLU A 576 -10.55 -24.55 -86.94
CA GLU A 576 -10.16 -23.28 -87.54
C GLU A 576 -10.97 -23.04 -88.82
N GLY A 577 -11.70 -21.94 -88.90
CA GLY A 577 -12.62 -21.69 -90.02
C GLY A 577 -14.09 -21.66 -89.62
N LYS A 578 -14.51 -22.43 -88.61
CA LYS A 578 -15.93 -22.73 -88.40
C LYS A 578 -16.58 -22.02 -87.21
N GLY A 579 -15.80 -21.56 -86.23
CA GLY A 579 -16.31 -20.81 -85.07
C GLY A 579 -15.74 -19.40 -84.99
N THR A 580 -16.57 -18.40 -84.74
CA THR A 580 -16.10 -17.03 -84.44
C THR A 580 -15.75 -16.83 -82.97
N GLY A 581 -16.25 -17.70 -82.08
CA GLY A 581 -16.06 -17.60 -80.63
C GLY A 581 -16.69 -16.36 -79.98
N LEU A 582 -17.55 -15.64 -80.72
CA LEU A 582 -18.19 -14.40 -80.22
C LEU A 582 -19.62 -14.62 -79.76
N GLY A 583 -20.30 -15.68 -80.20
CA GLY A 583 -21.73 -15.89 -79.93
C GLY A 583 -22.05 -15.94 -78.43
N LEU A 584 -21.36 -16.79 -77.66
CA LEU A 584 -21.60 -16.93 -76.22
C LEU A 584 -21.12 -15.72 -75.42
N TYR A 585 -20.02 -15.06 -75.82
CA TYR A 585 -19.57 -13.80 -75.23
C TYR A 585 -20.61 -12.68 -75.42
N ILE A 586 -21.20 -12.55 -76.62
CA ILE A 586 -22.29 -11.60 -76.90
C ILE A 586 -23.51 -11.94 -76.04
N THR A 587 -23.89 -13.22 -75.98
CA THR A 587 -25.00 -13.69 -75.15
C THR A 587 -24.79 -13.33 -73.67
N TYR A 588 -23.60 -13.59 -73.12
CA TYR A 588 -23.25 -13.25 -71.74
C TYR A 588 -23.38 -11.75 -71.46
N ASN A 589 -22.82 -10.90 -72.33
CA ASN A 589 -22.88 -9.45 -72.15
C ASN A 589 -24.30 -8.88 -72.27
N ILE A 590 -25.11 -9.40 -73.20
CA ILE A 590 -26.51 -9.00 -73.33
C ILE A 590 -27.26 -9.37 -72.04
N ILE A 591 -27.10 -10.60 -71.53
CA ILE A 591 -27.79 -11.04 -70.32
C ILE A 591 -27.37 -10.21 -69.10
N LYS A 592 -26.07 -9.93 -68.95
CA LYS A 592 -25.57 -9.05 -67.88
C LYS A 592 -26.10 -7.62 -68.01
N SER A 593 -26.25 -7.10 -69.24
CA SER A 593 -26.85 -5.78 -69.47
C SER A 593 -28.33 -5.70 -69.08
N LEU A 594 -29.02 -6.85 -69.05
CA LEU A 594 -30.40 -6.99 -68.58
C LEU A 594 -30.49 -7.31 -67.08
N ASN A 595 -29.39 -7.14 -66.33
CA ASN A 595 -29.25 -7.53 -64.93
C ASN A 595 -29.56 -9.01 -64.67
N GLY A 596 -29.37 -9.86 -65.68
CA GLY A 596 -29.59 -11.30 -65.60
C GLY A 596 -28.32 -12.11 -65.35
N ASP A 597 -28.51 -13.42 -65.29
CA ASP A 597 -27.43 -14.40 -65.22
C ASP A 597 -27.58 -15.51 -66.26
N ILE A 598 -26.46 -16.13 -66.63
CA ILE A 598 -26.44 -17.29 -67.51
C ILE A 598 -25.49 -18.35 -66.96
N GLU A 599 -26.03 -19.55 -66.83
CA GLU A 599 -25.32 -20.73 -66.38
C GLU A 599 -25.35 -21.80 -67.47
N VAL A 600 -24.33 -22.66 -67.45
CA VAL A 600 -24.27 -23.84 -68.31
C VAL A 600 -24.11 -25.07 -67.45
N ASN A 601 -24.92 -26.09 -67.71
CA ASN A 601 -24.75 -27.42 -67.16
C ASN A 601 -24.58 -28.40 -68.31
N SER A 602 -23.42 -29.05 -68.37
CA SER A 602 -23.11 -29.97 -69.46
C SER A 602 -22.13 -31.03 -69.00
N SER A 603 -22.20 -32.19 -69.64
CA SER A 603 -21.22 -33.27 -69.52
C SER A 603 -20.93 -33.86 -70.90
N PRO A 604 -19.71 -34.31 -71.19
CA PRO A 604 -19.38 -34.92 -72.47
C PRO A 604 -20.34 -36.06 -72.84
N GLY A 605 -20.93 -35.98 -74.03
CA GLY A 605 -21.89 -36.96 -74.56
C GLY A 605 -23.31 -36.87 -74.02
N SER A 606 -23.62 -35.93 -73.12
CA SER A 606 -24.96 -35.73 -72.53
C SER A 606 -25.64 -34.42 -72.94
N GLY A 607 -25.10 -33.72 -73.94
CA GLY A 607 -25.57 -32.41 -74.38
C GLY A 607 -25.25 -31.26 -73.42
N ALA A 608 -25.75 -30.06 -73.71
CA ALA A 608 -25.61 -28.88 -72.85
C ALA A 608 -26.98 -28.26 -72.53
N GLU A 609 -27.14 -27.77 -71.31
CA GLU A 609 -28.28 -26.97 -70.85
C GLU A 609 -27.78 -25.58 -70.47
N PHE A 610 -28.19 -24.57 -71.23
CA PHE A 610 -27.99 -23.17 -70.89
C PHE A 610 -29.22 -22.66 -70.14
N THR A 611 -29.02 -22.15 -68.93
CA THR A 611 -30.08 -21.57 -68.09
C THR A 611 -29.84 -20.07 -67.99
N ILE A 612 -30.79 -19.28 -68.47
CA ILE A 612 -30.79 -17.83 -68.41
C ILE A 612 -31.81 -17.39 -67.37
N THR A 613 -31.40 -16.52 -66.44
CA THR A 613 -32.27 -15.93 -65.43
C THR A 613 -32.34 -14.43 -65.65
N LEU A 614 -33.53 -13.89 -65.89
CA LEU A 614 -33.76 -12.47 -66.11
C LEU A 614 -34.70 -11.90 -65.03
N PRO A 615 -34.36 -10.77 -64.39
CA PRO A 615 -35.31 -10.06 -63.56
C PRO A 615 -36.40 -9.46 -64.45
N VAL A 616 -37.65 -9.62 -64.03
CA VAL A 616 -38.84 -9.12 -64.75
C VAL A 616 -39.74 -8.41 -63.75
N ASP A 617 -40.00 -7.13 -64.00
CA ASP A 617 -41.02 -6.42 -63.23
C ASP A 617 -42.41 -6.86 -63.71
N GLU A 618 -43.32 -7.11 -62.76
CA GLU A 618 -44.74 -7.25 -63.09
C GLU A 618 -45.18 -5.96 -63.79
N ALA A 619 -45.64 -6.10 -65.04
CA ALA A 619 -46.11 -4.99 -65.87
C ALA A 619 -47.42 -4.39 -65.35
#